data_AF-A0A1N7EXZ2-F1
#
_entry.id   AF-A0A1N7EXZ2-F1
#
_cell.length_a   1.000
_cell.length_b   1.000
_cell.length_c   1.000
_cell.angle_alpha   90.00
_cell.angle_beta   90.00
_cell.angle_gamma   90.00
#
_symmetry.space_group_name_H-M   'P 1'
#
loop_
_entity.id
_entity.type
_entity.pdbx_description
1 polymer ?
#
loop_
_entity_poly.entity_id
_entity_poly.type
_entity_poly.pdbx_seq_one_letter_code
_entity_poly.pdbx_strand_id
1 'polypeptide(L)' 'MHPDPACFALAVRRRAFGRALRIAGVLDHGELAEHIDAPTTTSGQPDRARVASRVGRPT' A
#
# COMPACT_ATOMS: atom_id res chain seq x y z
N MET A 1 -2.42 1.78 -7.05
CA MET A 1 -2.44 1.43 -5.61
C MET A 1 -1.35 0.40 -5.44
N HIS A 2 -0.37 0.63 -4.57
CA HIS A 2 0.71 -0.32 -4.39
C HIS A 2 0.21 -1.49 -3.52
N PRO A 3 0.66 -2.73 -3.76
CA PRO A 3 0.40 -3.87 -2.88
C PRO A 3 1.31 -3.76 -1.64
N ASP A 4 1.25 -2.61 -0.97
CA ASP A 4 1.98 -2.32 0.25
C ASP A 4 0.96 -2.22 1.40
N PRO A 5 1.19 -2.90 2.53
CA PRO A 5 0.24 -2.91 3.64
C PRO A 5 -0.02 -1.51 4.22
N ALA A 6 0.95 -0.60 4.19
CA ALA A 6 0.73 0.79 4.66
C ALA A 6 -0.13 1.59 3.65
N CYS A 7 0.07 1.38 2.35
CA CYS A 7 -0.76 1.98 1.29
C CYS A 7 -2.21 1.47 1.37
N PHE A 8 -2.39 0.16 1.62
CA PHE A 8 -3.70 -0.44 1.83
C PHE A 8 -4.42 0.13 3.05
N ALA A 9 -3.77 0.20 4.21
CA ALA A 9 -4.34 0.78 5.43
C ALA A 9 -4.78 2.24 5.23
N LEU A 10 -3.99 3.02 4.48
CA LEU A 10 -4.33 4.40 4.12
C LEU A 10 -5.57 4.45 3.20
N ALA A 11 -5.65 3.56 2.20
CA ALA A 11 -6.76 3.48 1.27
C ALA A 11 -8.08 3.10 1.97
N VAL A 12 -8.03 2.15 2.92
CA VAL A 12 -9.16 1.77 3.77
C VAL A 12 -9.63 2.96 4.62
N ARG A 13 -8.71 3.64 5.33
CA ARG A 13 -9.03 4.81 6.16
C ARG A 13 -9.71 5.92 5.36
N ARG A 14 -9.27 6.13 4.11
CA ARG A 14 -9.82 7.14 3.20
C ARG A 14 -11.09 6.70 2.47
N ARG A 15 -11.58 5.48 2.69
CA ARG A 15 -12.69 4.86 1.95
C ARG A 15 -12.47 4.94 0.43
N ALA A 16 -11.22 4.77 -0.01
CA ALA A 16 -10.83 4.98 -1.40
C ALA A 16 -11.42 3.92 -2.34
N PHE A 17 -11.54 2.67 -1.89
CA PHE A 17 -12.04 1.56 -2.71
C PHE A 17 -13.48 1.73 -3.15
N GLY A 18 -14.39 2.07 -2.22
CA GLY A 18 -15.79 2.33 -2.57
C GLY A 18 -15.93 3.46 -3.59
N ARG A 19 -15.11 4.51 -3.48
CA ARG A 19 -15.09 5.63 -4.45
C ARG A 19 -14.49 5.23 -5.80
N ALA A 20 -13.40 4.47 -5.81
CA ALA A 20 -12.72 4.02 -7.02
C ALA A 20 -13.57 3.04 -7.83
N LEU A 21 -14.24 2.11 -7.14
CA LEU A 21 -15.13 1.12 -7.74
C LEU A 21 -16.56 1.63 -7.95
N ARG A 22 -16.88 2.85 -7.49
CA ARG A 22 -18.24 3.40 -7.44
C ARG A 22 -19.27 2.46 -6.80
N ILE A 23 -18.86 1.74 -5.76
CA ILE A 23 -19.75 0.88 -4.99
C ILE A 23 -20.41 1.71 -3.90
N ALA A 24 -21.75 1.73 -3.90
CA ALA A 24 -22.53 2.32 -2.82
C ALA A 24 -22.62 1.32 -1.66
N GLY A 25 -21.87 1.55 -0.59
CA GLY A 25 -21.92 0.71 0.62
C GLY A 25 -20.56 0.49 1.27
N VAL A 26 -20.57 -0.33 2.32
CA VAL A 26 -19.35 -0.81 2.96
C VAL A 26 -18.78 -1.94 2.11
N LEU A 27 -17.58 -1.74 1.59
CA LEU A 27 -16.84 -2.80 0.91
C LEU A 27 -16.10 -3.62 1.98
N ASP A 28 -16.34 -4.93 2.03
CA ASP A 28 -15.49 -5.81 2.82
C ASP A 28 -14.10 -5.89 2.19
N HIS A 29 -13.07 -5.77 3.02
CA HIS A 29 -11.68 -5.74 2.61
C HIS A 29 -10.83 -6.76 3.40
N GLY A 30 -11.48 -7.71 4.08
CA GLY A 30 -10.81 -8.73 4.89
C GLY A 30 -9.95 -9.64 4.03
N GLU A 31 -10.50 -10.22 2.97
CA GLU A 31 -9.74 -11.11 2.07
C GLU A 31 -8.59 -10.37 1.35
N LEU A 32 -8.82 -9.11 0.99
CA LEU A 32 -7.78 -8.28 0.36
C LEU A 32 -6.64 -7.94 1.33
N ALA A 33 -6.94 -7.80 2.63
CA ALA A 33 -5.92 -7.60 3.65
C ALA A 33 -5.02 -8.84 3.75
N GLU A 34 -5.59 -10.04 3.78
CA GLU A 34 -4.81 -11.29 3.82
C GLU A 34 -3.99 -11.51 2.55
N HIS A 35 -4.52 -11.14 1.37
CA HIS A 35 -3.77 -11.24 0.11
C HIS A 35 -2.60 -10.25 0.01
N ILE A 36 -2.69 -9.10 0.67
CA ILE A 36 -1.61 -8.09 0.70
C ILE A 36 -0.58 -8.42 1.80
N ASP A 37 -1.01 -9.03 2.90
CA ASP A 37 -0.10 -9.51 3.97
C ASP A 37 0.64 -10.79 3.56
N ALA A 38 -0.01 -11.67 2.79
CA ALA A 38 0.64 -12.81 2.19
C ALA A 38 1.80 -12.32 1.30
N PRO A 39 2.99 -12.95 1.37
CA PRO A 39 4.16 -12.60 0.57
C PRO A 39 3.95 -13.01 -0.90
N THR A 40 2.91 -12.47 -1.53
CA THR A 40 2.67 -12.60 -2.94
C THR A 40 3.64 -11.64 -3.62
N THR A 41 4.63 -12.21 -4.31
CA THR A 41 5.53 -11.51 -5.23
C THR A 41 4.73 -10.98 -6.43
N THR A 42 3.82 -10.04 -6.21
CA THR A 42 3.11 -9.33 -7.26
C THR A 42 3.74 -7.95 -7.41
N SER A 43 4.65 -7.92 -8.37
CA SER A 43 5.14 -6.79 -9.16
C SER A 43 4.74 -5.39 -8.66
N GLY A 44 5.55 -4.88 -7.74
CA GLY A 44 5.44 -3.51 -7.27
C GLY A 44 6.63 -3.07 -6.43
N GLN A 45 7.82 -3.62 -6.64
CA GLN A 45 9.03 -3.08 -6.03
C GLN A 45 9.30 -1.71 -6.64
N PRO A 46 9.22 -0.65 -5.82
CA PRO A 46 10.44 0.12 -5.62
C PRO A 46 10.48 0.76 -4.23
N ASP A 47 10.80 0.05 -3.15
CA ASP A 47 11.24 0.78 -1.96
C ASP A 47 12.16 -0.02 -1.02
N ARG A 48 13.28 -0.49 -1.55
CA ARG A 48 14.46 -0.74 -0.69
C ARG A 48 15.78 -0.25 -1.26
N ALA A 49 15.77 0.44 -2.42
CA ALA A 49 17.01 0.79 -3.12
C ALA A 49 17.43 2.27 -3.05
N ARG A 50 16.64 3.22 -2.53
CA ARG A 50 17.02 4.66 -2.64
C ARG A 50 16.73 5.61 -1.47
N VAL A 51 16.57 5.12 -0.23
CA VAL A 51 16.75 5.99 0.95
C VAL A 51 17.92 5.52 1.84
N ALA A 52 18.96 5.00 1.20
CA ALA A 52 20.28 4.96 1.83
C ALA A 52 20.92 6.36 1.68
N SER A 53 20.80 7.14 2.75
CA SER A 53 21.76 8.11 3.25
C SER A 53 22.74 8.72 2.24
N ARG A 54 22.43 9.92 1.75
CA ARG A 54 23.46 10.89 1.33
C ARG A 54 23.39 12.21 2.10
N VAL A 55 22.74 12.23 3.26
CA VAL A 55 22.99 13.28 4.27
C VAL A 55 24.18 12.84 5.11
N GLY A 56 25.36 12.94 4.50
CA GLY A 56 26.63 13.05 5.21
C GLY A 56 27.17 14.45 4.99
N ARG A 57 26.99 15.34 5.98
CA ARG A 57 28.02 16.35 6.33
C ARG A 57 29.13 15.55 7.04
N PRO A 58 30.46 15.79 6.89
CA PRO A 58 31.10 17.12 6.94
C PRO A 58 32.43 17.32 6.12
N THR A 59 32.75 18.56 5.77
CA THR A 59 34.02 19.32 6.03
C THR A 59 33.77 20.76 5.62
#